data_AF-A0A517X1J5-F1
#
_entry.id   AF-A0A517X1J5-F1
#
_cell.length_a   1.000
_cell.length_b   1.000
_cell.length_c   1.000
_cell.angle_alpha   90.00
_cell.angle_beta   90.00
_cell.angle_gamma   90.00
#
_symmetry.space_group_name_H-M   'P 1'
#
loop_
_entity.id
_entity.type
_entity.pdbx_description
1 polymer ?
#
loop_
_entity_poly.entity_id
_entity_poly.type
_entity_poly.pdbx_seq_one_letter_code
_entity_poly.pdbx_strand_id
1 'polypeptide(L)'
;MNSNSGHSKDSAATNELIDRYCCGIISAEEFAALEAILESDADARAEFRRQMRVHSSLYEIADSVTSSNEEFAPLQSSIKNYSQPEINYAGERKFLLSAIAVLSIVVGVGMIWLWQGRNSANLVERNGIEAPSVSHEKPLITPEPDERTIVSEKFTAVSIPSNPNVVKNPVAILQSLVNVVWGTNSTAHRPGDSIGAGQIKIDAGVVEIVFLSGASVIIEGPATLDLKTAFKGVLHNGKVRIHVPPQARGFVIETSKAQYVDLGTEFAVEVKDNGNQELHVFDGEVEVRPRADNLSKRLIKSGTGLSVNPESLWESIKSEPGRFTDSKLVSQMVAQSAADSFNRWKRSREFVRSHPALIVHYEFEFDADRPQTLINLQDKKTHGAIIGCRWTEGRWAGKKALEFKRPNDRVRLDIPGEFDSLTLTTWMRLDGFDRHFNSIMLTDQFEDGDVHWQVKSDGTIDLGIKPKDDLRLLFLTPHRMLHYDDLGRWFYLATVIDRPRNLVTHYLDGIPVYHEKLSTGNDSVREPVIEPFKLRIGKAELGNWSPKRPKNPEWVLRNLNGCIDEFSIYATALSADEIQTLFQLGKQ
;
A
#
# COMPACT_ATOMS: atom_id res chain seq x y z
N MET A 1 -45.02 -14.30 50.74
CA MET A 1 -44.66 -15.67 50.32
C MET A 1 -43.45 -15.58 49.42
N ASN A 2 -42.34 -16.16 49.86
CA ASN A 2 -41.09 -16.25 49.12
C ASN A 2 -41.31 -16.97 47.77
N SER A 3 -40.87 -16.37 46.67
CA SER A 3 -40.46 -17.11 45.47
C SER A 3 -39.00 -16.74 45.20
N ASN A 4 -38.13 -17.51 45.84
CA ASN A 4 -36.69 -17.37 45.80
C ASN A 4 -36.16 -17.90 44.45
N SER A 5 -35.50 -17.02 43.71
CA SER A 5 -34.35 -17.26 42.82
C SER A 5 -34.10 -18.69 42.28
N GLY A 6 -34.61 -18.96 41.07
CA GLY A 6 -34.20 -20.11 40.24
C GLY A 6 -33.33 -19.75 39.02
N HIS A 7 -33.03 -18.46 38.76
CA HIS A 7 -32.45 -18.01 37.49
C HIS A 7 -30.95 -17.67 37.49
N SER A 8 -30.22 -17.81 38.61
CA SER A 8 -28.84 -17.27 38.65
C SER A 8 -27.72 -18.22 38.23
N LYS A 9 -27.95 -19.55 38.17
CA LYS A 9 -26.90 -20.51 37.79
C LYS A 9 -26.89 -20.81 36.30
N ASP A 10 -28.05 -21.01 35.69
CA ASP A 10 -28.15 -21.31 34.25
C ASP A 10 -27.79 -20.09 33.39
N SER A 11 -28.09 -18.87 33.84
CA SER A 11 -27.68 -17.63 33.16
C SER A 11 -26.16 -17.43 33.17
N ALA A 12 -25.47 -17.79 34.26
CA ALA A 12 -24.01 -17.66 34.35
C ALA A 12 -23.29 -18.67 33.43
N ALA A 13 -23.74 -19.93 33.41
CA ALA A 13 -23.20 -20.95 32.52
C ALA A 13 -23.49 -20.63 31.04
N THR A 14 -24.69 -20.10 30.74
CA THR A 14 -25.04 -19.65 29.39
C THR A 14 -24.15 -18.48 28.96
N ASN A 15 -23.94 -17.49 29.83
CA ASN A 15 -23.07 -16.35 29.53
C ASN A 15 -21.62 -16.77 29.28
N GLU A 16 -21.11 -17.76 30.03
CA GLU A 16 -19.77 -18.31 29.82
C GLU A 16 -19.63 -18.98 28.44
N LEU A 17 -20.64 -19.74 28.01
CA LEU A 17 -20.67 -20.33 26.66
C LEU A 17 -20.72 -19.24 25.57
N ILE A 18 -21.51 -18.18 25.78
CA ILE A 18 -21.60 -17.04 24.86
C ILE A 18 -20.24 -16.31 24.76
N ASP A 19 -19.59 -16.05 25.89
CA ASP A 19 -18.28 -15.38 25.92
C ASP A 19 -17.20 -16.23 25.23
N ARG A 20 -17.17 -17.54 25.47
CA ARG A 20 -16.26 -18.48 24.79
C ARG A 20 -16.51 -18.54 23.29
N TYR A 21 -17.76 -18.47 22.86
CA TYR A 21 -18.15 -18.36 21.45
C TYR A 21 -17.62 -17.05 20.84
N CYS A 22 -17.85 -15.90 21.49
CA CYS A 22 -17.34 -14.60 21.05
C CYS A 22 -15.80 -14.56 20.95
N CYS A 23 -15.10 -15.26 21.85
CA CYS A 23 -13.64 -15.32 21.87
C CYS A 23 -13.04 -16.35 20.89
N GLY A 24 -13.88 -17.11 20.16
CA GLY A 24 -13.43 -18.13 19.20
C GLY A 24 -12.79 -19.37 19.83
N ILE A 25 -13.02 -19.62 21.13
CA ILE A 25 -12.38 -20.72 21.90
C ILE A 25 -13.38 -21.79 22.36
N ILE A 26 -14.63 -21.72 21.89
CA ILE A 26 -15.66 -22.71 22.20
C ILE A 26 -15.38 -24.05 21.51
N SER A 27 -15.53 -25.16 22.24
CA SER A 27 -15.44 -26.51 21.68
C SER A 27 -16.72 -26.92 20.97
N ALA A 28 -16.67 -28.00 20.18
CA ALA A 28 -17.84 -28.50 19.44
C ALA A 28 -18.99 -28.95 20.37
N GLU A 29 -18.68 -29.57 21.52
CA GLU A 29 -19.69 -29.99 22.51
C GLU A 29 -20.33 -28.78 23.21
N GLU A 30 -19.52 -27.79 23.58
CA GLU A 30 -19.99 -26.54 24.18
C GLU A 30 -20.84 -25.73 23.19
N PHE A 31 -20.49 -25.74 21.91
CA PHE A 31 -21.26 -25.07 20.86
C PHE A 31 -22.62 -25.72 20.66
N ALA A 32 -22.68 -27.06 20.60
CA ALA A 32 -23.95 -27.78 20.51
C ALA A 32 -24.85 -27.54 21.75
N ALA A 33 -24.24 -27.44 22.94
CA ALA A 33 -24.96 -27.08 24.16
C ALA A 33 -25.52 -25.64 24.10
N LEU A 34 -24.73 -24.69 23.58
CA LEU A 34 -25.18 -23.31 23.36
C LEU A 34 -26.33 -23.26 22.35
N GLU A 35 -26.25 -23.99 21.23
CA GLU A 35 -27.33 -24.05 20.23
C GLU A 35 -28.63 -24.57 20.85
N ALA A 36 -28.58 -25.67 21.61
CA ALA A 36 -29.75 -26.23 22.27
C ALA A 36 -30.41 -25.25 23.27
N ILE A 37 -29.59 -24.46 23.98
CA ILE A 37 -30.08 -23.40 24.89
C ILE A 37 -30.74 -22.28 24.07
N LEU A 38 -30.09 -21.82 23.00
CA LEU A 38 -30.62 -20.75 22.15
C LEU A 38 -31.89 -21.17 21.41
N GLU A 39 -32.10 -22.45 21.10
CA GLU A 39 -33.35 -22.93 20.50
C GLU A 39 -34.52 -22.91 21.49
N SER A 40 -34.25 -23.27 22.75
CA SER A 40 -35.29 -23.49 23.76
C SER A 40 -35.61 -22.27 24.64
N ASP A 41 -34.69 -21.31 24.77
CA ASP A 41 -34.81 -20.18 25.69
C ASP A 41 -34.79 -18.81 24.97
N ALA A 42 -35.88 -18.05 25.11
CA ALA A 42 -36.03 -16.73 24.51
C ALA A 42 -35.18 -15.64 25.17
N ASP A 43 -34.94 -15.73 26.48
CA ASP A 43 -34.13 -14.78 27.23
C ASP A 43 -32.64 -15.02 26.94
N ALA A 44 -32.22 -16.28 26.79
CA ALA A 44 -30.88 -16.62 26.31
C ALA A 44 -30.60 -16.07 24.90
N ARG A 45 -31.59 -16.14 23.97
CA ARG A 45 -31.47 -15.49 22.65
C ARG A 45 -31.37 -13.98 22.72
N ALA A 46 -32.10 -13.34 23.65
CA ALA A 46 -32.03 -11.90 23.84
C ALA A 46 -30.64 -11.49 24.35
N GLU A 47 -30.11 -12.24 25.32
CA GLU A 47 -28.79 -12.01 25.90
C GLU A 47 -27.65 -12.28 24.91
N PHE A 48 -27.74 -13.36 24.12
CA PHE A 48 -26.79 -13.64 23.03
C PHE A 48 -26.73 -12.50 22.01
N ARG A 49 -27.87 -11.98 21.56
CA ARG A 49 -27.90 -10.82 20.64
C ARG A 49 -27.31 -9.56 21.29
N ARG A 50 -27.54 -9.34 22.58
CA ARG A 50 -26.98 -8.21 23.33
C ARG A 50 -25.45 -8.31 23.40
N GLN A 51 -24.92 -9.47 23.78
CA GLN A 51 -23.49 -9.75 23.86
C GLN A 51 -22.81 -9.65 22.50
N MET A 52 -23.39 -10.24 21.44
CA MET A 52 -22.87 -10.12 20.07
C MET A 52 -22.82 -8.67 19.59
N ARG A 53 -23.84 -7.86 19.91
CA ARG A 53 -23.85 -6.43 19.58
C ARG A 53 -22.76 -5.66 20.34
N VAL A 54 -22.56 -5.96 21.62
CA VAL A 54 -21.48 -5.34 22.41
C VAL A 54 -20.12 -5.74 21.84
N HIS A 55 -19.93 -7.01 21.52
CA HIS A 55 -18.69 -7.52 20.95
C HIS A 55 -18.40 -6.90 19.58
N SER A 56 -19.41 -6.82 18.69
CA SER A 56 -19.27 -6.16 17.39
C SER A 56 -19.00 -4.66 17.54
N SER A 57 -19.71 -3.97 18.43
CA SER A 57 -19.49 -2.53 18.68
C SER A 57 -18.13 -2.25 19.33
N LEU A 58 -17.62 -3.13 20.20
CA LEU A 58 -16.27 -3.00 20.74
C LEU A 58 -15.19 -3.23 19.68
N TYR A 59 -15.41 -4.16 18.74
CA TYR A 59 -14.55 -4.33 17.57
C TYR A 59 -14.60 -3.10 16.65
N GLU A 60 -15.79 -2.57 16.35
CA GLU A 60 -15.94 -1.32 15.58
C GLU A 60 -15.26 -0.13 16.27
N ILE A 61 -15.37 -0.04 17.60
CA ILE A 61 -14.69 1.00 18.40
C ILE A 61 -13.18 0.78 18.38
N ALA A 62 -12.67 -0.46 18.56
CA ALA A 62 -11.24 -0.75 18.50
C ALA A 62 -10.66 -0.45 17.10
N ASP A 63 -11.40 -0.75 16.03
CA ASP A 63 -11.07 -0.37 14.66
C ASP A 63 -11.14 1.16 14.47
N SER A 64 -12.08 1.85 15.13
CA SER A 64 -12.16 3.31 15.08
C SER A 64 -11.05 4.02 15.87
N VAL A 65 -10.61 3.45 17.00
CA VAL A 65 -9.57 4.00 17.89
C VAL A 65 -8.18 3.73 17.30
N THR A 66 -7.97 2.59 16.62
CA THR A 66 -6.77 2.37 15.81
C THR A 66 -6.73 3.24 14.54
N SER A 67 -7.83 3.91 14.19
CA SER A 67 -7.94 4.88 13.09
C SER A 67 -7.79 6.35 13.53
N SER A 68 -7.70 6.61 14.84
CA SER A 68 -7.45 7.96 15.40
C SER A 68 -6.09 8.01 16.11
N ASN A 69 -5.15 8.77 15.54
CA ASN A 69 -3.88 9.14 16.18
C ASN A 69 -4.10 10.08 17.38
N GLU A 70 -4.62 9.58 18.50
CA GLU A 70 -4.47 10.26 19.78
C GLU A 70 -3.57 9.42 20.70
N GLU A 71 -2.37 9.95 20.95
CA GLU A 71 -1.44 9.49 21.97
C GLU A 71 -2.14 9.44 23.34
N PHE A 72 -2.27 8.26 23.94
CA PHE A 72 -2.60 8.19 25.37
C PHE A 72 -1.35 8.53 26.20
N ALA A 73 -1.33 9.76 26.74
CA ALA A 73 -0.55 10.08 27.92
C ALA A 73 -0.96 9.14 29.09
N PRO A 74 -0.01 8.67 29.92
CA PRO A 74 -0.33 7.75 31.00
C PRO A 74 -1.25 8.43 32.02
N LEU A 75 -2.43 7.84 32.25
CA LEU A 75 -3.38 8.26 33.28
C LEU A 75 -2.68 8.22 34.65
N GLN A 76 -2.43 9.42 35.20
CA GLN A 76 -2.04 9.59 36.59
C GLN A 76 -3.14 9.03 37.51
N SER A 77 -2.69 8.19 38.43
CA SER A 77 -3.45 7.52 39.47
C SER A 77 -4.38 8.48 40.24
N SER A 78 -5.67 8.17 40.22
CA SER A 78 -6.64 8.60 41.24
C SER A 78 -7.47 7.39 41.66
N ILE A 79 -6.83 6.39 42.26
CA ILE A 79 -7.54 5.27 42.88
C ILE A 79 -8.13 5.77 44.20
N LYS A 80 -9.44 6.01 44.22
CA LYS A 80 -10.21 6.05 45.48
C LYS A 80 -10.36 4.61 45.97
N ASN A 81 -9.81 4.34 47.14
CA ASN A 81 -9.94 3.07 47.85
C ASN A 81 -11.41 2.70 48.04
N TYR A 82 -11.85 1.64 47.37
CA TYR A 82 -12.99 0.84 47.81
C TYR A 82 -12.46 -0.46 48.42
N SER A 83 -12.67 -0.60 49.72
CA SER A 83 -12.37 -1.82 50.46
C SER A 83 -13.19 -2.99 49.91
N GLN A 84 -12.51 -4.03 49.42
CA GLN A 84 -13.16 -5.30 49.11
C GLN A 84 -13.34 -6.12 50.40
N PRO A 85 -14.46 -6.86 50.57
CA PRO A 85 -14.61 -7.82 51.66
C PRO A 85 -13.81 -9.10 51.35
N GLU A 86 -13.14 -9.61 52.39
CA GLU A 86 -12.31 -10.81 52.35
C GLU A 86 -13.10 -12.05 51.89
N ILE A 87 -12.57 -12.77 50.90
CA ILE A 87 -12.95 -14.17 50.64
C ILE A 87 -11.70 -15.02 50.85
N ASN A 88 -11.72 -15.78 51.95
CA ASN A 88 -10.76 -16.82 52.28
C ASN A 88 -10.89 -18.00 51.29
N TYR A 89 -9.79 -18.38 50.66
CA TYR A 89 -9.58 -19.75 50.19
C TYR A 89 -8.33 -20.32 50.85
N ALA A 90 -8.54 -21.35 51.66
CA ALA A 90 -7.53 -22.17 52.30
C ALA A 90 -7.16 -23.35 51.40
N GLY A 91 -5.86 -23.67 51.34
CA GLY A 91 -5.27 -24.84 50.66
C GLY A 91 -4.66 -24.49 49.30
N GLU A 92 -3.38 -24.70 48.98
CA GLU A 92 -2.36 -25.55 49.57
C GLU A 92 -0.95 -24.92 49.44
N ARG A 93 -0.18 -25.07 50.52
CA ARG A 93 1.20 -24.63 50.68
C ARG A 93 2.17 -25.62 50.02
N LYS A 94 2.65 -25.37 48.79
CA LYS A 94 3.88 -26.02 48.26
C LYS A 94 4.77 -25.17 47.32
N PHE A 95 4.55 -23.85 47.16
CA PHE A 95 5.37 -23.04 46.24
C PHE A 95 6.29 -21.99 46.89
N LEU A 96 6.28 -21.81 48.22
CA LEU A 96 7.05 -20.73 48.86
C LEU A 96 8.47 -21.11 49.33
N LEU A 97 8.90 -22.37 49.18
CA LEU A 97 10.24 -22.81 49.60
C LEU A 97 11.26 -22.92 48.45
N SER A 98 10.84 -22.85 47.17
CA SER A 98 11.75 -22.86 46.02
C SER A 98 12.29 -21.48 45.65
N ALA A 99 11.60 -20.40 46.04
CA ALA A 99 12.00 -19.02 45.71
C ALA A 99 13.15 -18.48 46.58
N ILE A 100 13.36 -19.01 47.80
CA ILE A 100 14.40 -18.54 48.73
C ILE A 100 15.79 -19.15 48.42
N ALA A 101 15.83 -20.33 47.80
CA ALA A 101 17.09 -20.98 47.45
C ALA A 101 17.79 -20.34 46.24
N VAL A 102 17.03 -19.84 45.25
CA VAL A 102 17.59 -19.24 44.02
C VAL A 102 18.14 -17.83 44.28
N LEU A 103 17.54 -17.07 45.21
CA LEU A 103 18.01 -15.72 45.56
C LEU A 103 19.35 -15.73 46.32
N SER A 104 19.67 -16.83 47.01
CA SER A 104 20.92 -16.98 47.78
C SER A 104 22.14 -17.29 46.89
N ILE A 105 21.93 -17.89 45.72
CA ILE A 105 22.99 -18.23 44.76
C ILE A 105 23.42 -16.99 43.94
N VAL A 106 22.49 -16.10 43.61
CA VAL A 106 22.76 -14.88 42.84
C VAL A 106 23.58 -13.85 43.65
N VAL A 107 23.39 -13.78 44.97
CA VAL A 107 24.17 -12.88 45.85
C VAL A 107 25.57 -13.44 46.14
N GLY A 108 25.75 -14.77 46.13
CA GLY A 108 27.05 -15.41 46.35
C GLY A 108 28.04 -15.27 45.19
N VAL A 109 27.57 -15.33 43.93
CA VAL A 109 28.43 -15.22 42.75
C VAL A 109 28.89 -13.76 42.49
N GLY A 110 28.05 -12.78 42.83
CA GLY A 110 28.38 -11.35 42.71
C GLY A 110 29.49 -10.88 43.66
N MET A 111 29.61 -11.47 44.86
CA MET A 111 30.67 -11.09 45.81
C MET A 111 32.05 -11.70 45.47
N ILE A 112 32.10 -12.80 44.70
CA ILE A 112 33.37 -13.43 44.28
C ILE A 112 34.02 -12.64 43.13
N TRP A 113 33.23 -12.04 42.24
CA TRP A 113 33.73 -11.19 41.15
C TRP A 113 34.31 -9.84 41.65
N LEU A 114 33.71 -9.26 42.69
CA LEU A 114 34.18 -8.01 43.30
C LEU A 114 35.43 -8.18 44.20
N TRP A 115 35.78 -9.39 44.60
CA TRP A 115 36.99 -9.68 45.39
C TRP A 115 38.22 -9.98 44.51
N GLN A 116 38.04 -10.45 43.26
CA GLN A 116 39.15 -10.75 42.33
C GLN A 116 39.60 -9.56 41.47
N GLY A 117 38.80 -8.49 41.34
CA GLY A 117 39.14 -7.30 40.54
C GLY A 117 40.02 -6.25 41.22
N ARG A 118 40.43 -6.45 42.49
CA ARG A 118 41.10 -5.41 43.29
C ARG A 118 42.57 -5.69 43.63
N ASN A 119 43.20 -6.70 43.02
CA ASN A 119 44.54 -7.16 43.38
C ASN A 119 45.58 -7.23 42.22
N SER A 120 45.37 -6.52 41.11
CA SER A 120 46.39 -6.41 40.04
C SER A 120 46.65 -4.94 39.65
N ALA A 121 47.11 -4.14 40.62
CA ALA A 121 47.74 -2.85 40.36
C ALA A 121 48.64 -2.51 41.55
N ASN A 122 49.92 -2.87 41.45
CA ASN A 122 51.11 -2.22 42.05
C ASN A 122 52.29 -3.20 42.02
N LEU A 123 53.49 -2.67 41.77
CA LEU A 123 54.77 -3.31 41.39
C LEU A 123 54.96 -3.21 39.86
N VAL A 124 55.86 -2.40 39.29
CA VAL A 124 57.16 -1.90 39.75
C VAL A 124 57.46 -0.58 39.04
N GLU A 125 57.93 0.40 39.81
CA GLU A 125 58.64 1.58 39.31
C GLU A 125 60.13 1.43 39.66
N ARG A 126 61.02 1.81 38.73
CA ARG A 126 62.46 2.17 38.83
C ARG A 126 63.43 1.36 37.96
N ASN A 127 63.87 1.95 36.84
CA ASN A 127 65.15 2.68 36.74
C ASN A 127 65.39 3.10 35.28
N GLY A 128 65.95 4.30 35.10
CA GLY A 128 66.16 4.91 33.78
C GLY A 128 67.32 4.34 32.98
N ILE A 129 67.46 4.85 31.74
CA ILE A 129 68.70 5.29 31.06
C ILE A 129 68.35 5.60 29.59
N GLU A 130 68.73 6.81 29.18
CA GLU A 130 69.16 7.33 27.86
C GLU A 130 68.52 6.87 26.53
N ALA A 131 68.14 7.87 25.73
CA ALA A 131 68.02 7.76 24.28
C ALA A 131 69.41 7.70 23.60
N PRO A 132 69.50 7.12 22.40
CA PRO A 132 69.90 7.99 21.28
C PRO A 132 69.15 7.76 19.96
N SER A 133 69.34 8.80 19.16
CA SER A 133 68.91 9.21 17.82
C SER A 133 69.36 8.37 16.61
N VAL A 134 68.91 8.83 15.43
CA VAL A 134 69.44 8.63 14.04
C VAL A 134 68.74 7.48 13.28
N SER A 135 68.29 7.55 12.01
CA SER A 135 68.49 8.46 10.86
C SER A 135 67.34 8.30 9.86
N HIS A 136 67.20 9.31 9.00
CA HIS A 136 66.53 9.29 7.70
C HIS A 136 66.78 8.04 6.85
N GLU A 137 65.72 7.54 6.22
CA GLU A 137 65.71 7.26 4.77
C GLU A 137 64.25 7.17 4.26
N LYS A 138 63.97 7.93 3.20
CA LYS A 138 62.83 7.82 2.27
C LYS A 138 63.50 7.63 0.89
N PRO A 139 62.83 7.16 -0.19
CA PRO A 139 61.52 6.51 -0.30
C PRO A 139 61.55 5.27 -1.24
N LEU A 140 60.48 4.48 -1.29
CA LEU A 140 60.03 3.90 -2.57
C LEU A 140 58.52 3.60 -2.53
N ILE A 141 57.91 3.91 -3.67
CA ILE A 141 56.49 4.13 -3.93
C ILE A 141 55.82 2.81 -4.31
N THR A 142 54.67 2.51 -3.71
CA THR A 142 53.53 1.87 -4.39
C THR A 142 52.23 2.40 -3.75
N PRO A 143 51.25 2.85 -4.54
CA PRO A 143 50.06 3.54 -4.03
C PRO A 143 49.08 2.56 -3.37
N GLU A 144 48.70 2.87 -2.13
CA GLU A 144 47.46 2.38 -1.54
C GLU A 144 46.27 2.92 -2.36
N PRO A 145 45.19 2.15 -2.55
CA PRO A 145 43.99 2.65 -3.19
C PRO A 145 43.36 3.70 -2.28
N ASP A 146 43.17 4.90 -2.83
CA ASP A 146 42.51 6.04 -2.20
C ASP A 146 41.34 5.60 -1.33
N GLU A 147 41.48 5.93 -0.05
CA GLU A 147 40.41 6.02 0.92
C GLU A 147 39.41 7.06 0.42
N ARG A 148 38.53 6.65 -0.51
CA ARG A 148 37.34 7.40 -0.87
C ARG A 148 36.49 7.44 0.37
N THR A 149 36.65 8.53 1.11
CA THR A 149 35.71 9.03 2.10
C THR A 149 34.32 8.82 1.55
N ILE A 150 33.62 7.80 2.07
CA ILE A 150 32.21 7.60 1.80
C ILE A 150 31.55 8.80 2.47
N VAL A 151 31.29 9.81 1.66
CA VAL A 151 30.34 10.86 2.00
C VAL A 151 29.08 10.10 2.36
N SER A 152 28.74 10.13 3.64
CA SER A 152 27.39 9.85 4.12
C SER A 152 26.48 10.81 3.36
N GLU A 153 26.04 10.38 2.18
CA GLU A 153 24.86 10.95 1.56
C GLU A 153 23.76 10.67 2.56
N LYS A 154 23.49 11.69 3.38
CA LYS A 154 22.17 11.89 3.92
C LYS A 154 21.27 11.86 2.70
N PHE A 155 20.69 10.70 2.45
CA PHE A 155 19.51 10.58 1.61
C PHE A 155 18.51 11.54 2.25
N THR A 156 18.44 12.75 1.71
CA THR A 156 17.30 13.64 1.89
C THR A 156 16.12 12.76 1.61
N ALA A 157 15.28 12.57 2.63
CA ALA A 157 14.02 11.87 2.49
C ALA A 157 13.35 12.44 1.24
N VAL A 158 13.46 11.70 0.14
CA VAL A 158 12.58 11.90 -0.99
C VAL A 158 11.22 11.75 -0.34
N SER A 159 10.45 12.83 -0.35
CA SER A 159 9.07 12.81 0.08
C SER A 159 8.46 11.61 -0.62
N ILE A 160 8.26 10.52 0.14
CA ILE A 160 7.48 9.38 -0.26
C ILE A 160 6.23 10.03 -0.85
N PRO A 161 5.84 9.78 -2.11
CA PRO A 161 4.49 10.10 -2.49
C PRO A 161 3.64 9.23 -1.57
N SER A 162 3.23 9.85 -0.47
CA SER A 162 2.12 9.39 0.33
C SER A 162 1.07 9.06 -0.69
N ASN A 163 0.68 7.79 -0.78
CA ASN A 163 -0.60 7.45 -1.35
C ASN A 163 -1.59 8.39 -0.65
N PRO A 164 -2.07 9.44 -1.34
CA PRO A 164 -2.56 10.60 -0.65
C PRO A 164 -3.89 10.17 -0.07
N ASN A 165 -3.90 10.05 1.27
CA ASN A 165 -5.03 10.21 2.16
C ASN A 165 -6.37 9.74 1.57
N VAL A 166 -6.97 8.72 2.17
CA VAL A 166 -8.43 8.50 2.09
C VAL A 166 -9.10 9.88 2.19
N VAL A 167 -9.63 10.36 1.06
CA VAL A 167 -10.17 11.71 1.00
C VAL A 167 -11.40 11.71 1.87
N LYS A 168 -11.32 12.34 3.04
CA LYS A 168 -12.46 12.53 3.93
C LYS A 168 -13.42 13.49 3.22
N ASN A 169 -14.46 12.95 2.59
CA ASN A 169 -15.47 13.63 1.75
C ASN A 169 -15.02 13.90 0.30
N PRO A 170 -14.96 12.86 -0.55
CA PRO A 170 -14.78 13.07 -1.98
C PRO A 170 -15.96 13.86 -2.56
N VAL A 171 -15.68 14.69 -3.56
CA VAL A 171 -16.69 15.41 -4.35
C VAL A 171 -16.70 14.96 -5.81
N ALA A 172 -15.62 14.29 -6.25
CA ALA A 172 -15.46 13.77 -7.59
C ALA A 172 -14.51 12.57 -7.64
N ILE A 173 -14.47 11.89 -8.79
CA ILE A 173 -13.54 10.82 -9.14
C ILE A 173 -12.78 11.25 -10.39
N LEU A 174 -11.47 11.07 -10.40
CA LEU A 174 -10.66 11.25 -11.58
C LEU A 174 -10.92 10.09 -12.55
N GLN A 175 -11.48 10.36 -13.73
CA GLN A 175 -11.79 9.32 -14.70
C GLN A 175 -10.61 9.04 -15.63
N SER A 176 -10.05 10.08 -16.25
CA SER A 176 -9.03 9.95 -17.30
C SER A 176 -7.97 11.03 -17.22
N LEU A 177 -6.72 10.68 -17.55
CA LEU A 177 -5.60 11.60 -17.73
C LEU A 177 -4.93 11.36 -19.08
N VAL A 178 -4.63 12.42 -19.81
CA VAL A 178 -3.84 12.32 -21.04
C VAL A 178 -2.80 13.44 -21.09
N ASN A 179 -1.52 13.07 -21.14
CA ASN A 179 -0.38 13.98 -21.29
C ASN A 179 -0.42 15.16 -20.31
N VAL A 180 -0.88 14.91 -19.08
CA VAL A 180 -1.10 15.95 -18.08
C VAL A 180 0.22 16.39 -17.46
N VAL A 181 0.45 17.69 -17.49
CA VAL A 181 1.47 18.35 -16.70
C VAL A 181 0.77 19.10 -15.58
N TRP A 182 0.91 18.62 -14.36
CA TRP A 182 0.33 19.26 -13.18
C TRP A 182 1.04 20.59 -12.89
N GLY A 183 0.26 21.61 -12.52
CA GLY A 183 0.83 22.91 -12.17
C GLY A 183 1.61 22.90 -10.86
N THR A 184 2.49 23.88 -10.67
CA THR A 184 3.26 24.04 -9.41
C THR A 184 2.33 24.01 -8.19
N ASN A 185 2.73 23.26 -7.15
CA ASN A 185 1.97 23.04 -5.91
C ASN A 185 0.64 22.29 -6.07
N SER A 186 0.38 21.67 -7.23
CA SER A 186 -0.74 20.74 -7.39
C SER A 186 -0.32 19.32 -7.04
N THR A 187 -1.21 18.57 -6.38
CA THR A 187 -1.00 17.15 -6.11
C THR A 187 -1.20 16.38 -7.42
N ALA A 188 -0.22 15.55 -7.79
CA ALA A 188 -0.40 14.64 -8.91
C ALA A 188 -1.45 13.57 -8.54
N HIS A 189 -2.45 13.41 -9.39
CA HIS A 189 -3.49 12.40 -9.23
C HIS A 189 -3.33 11.26 -10.25
N ARG A 190 -3.96 10.13 -9.95
CA ARG A 190 -4.04 8.93 -10.79
C ARG A 190 -5.49 8.69 -11.22
N PRO A 191 -5.75 8.03 -12.36
CA PRO A 191 -7.09 7.58 -12.69
C PRO A 191 -7.68 6.71 -11.58
N GLY A 192 -8.96 6.93 -11.28
CA GLY A 192 -9.70 6.32 -10.18
C GLY A 192 -9.56 7.03 -8.84
N ASP A 193 -8.67 8.03 -8.70
CA ASP A 193 -8.52 8.76 -7.44
C ASP A 193 -9.82 9.48 -7.06
N SER A 194 -10.21 9.33 -5.80
CA SER A 194 -11.20 10.18 -5.16
C SER A 194 -10.59 11.58 -4.98
N ILE A 195 -11.30 12.61 -5.44
CA ILE A 195 -10.87 14.02 -5.32
C ILE A 195 -11.80 14.74 -4.37
N GLY A 196 -11.23 15.40 -3.35
CA GLY A 196 -11.95 16.22 -2.39
C GLY A 196 -12.20 17.63 -2.90
N ALA A 197 -12.83 18.47 -2.08
CA ALA A 197 -12.88 19.89 -2.37
C ALA A 197 -11.46 20.48 -2.40
N GLY A 198 -11.14 21.27 -3.42
CA GLY A 198 -9.77 21.74 -3.64
C GLY A 198 -9.55 22.24 -5.07
N GLN A 199 -8.31 22.59 -5.38
CA GLN A 199 -7.92 23.11 -6.68
C GLN A 199 -7.29 22.02 -7.54
N ILE A 200 -7.77 21.90 -8.78
CA ILE A 200 -7.11 21.17 -9.86
C ILE A 200 -6.45 22.19 -10.78
N LYS A 201 -5.14 22.10 -10.91
CA LYS A 201 -4.34 22.98 -11.76
C LYS A 201 -3.47 22.15 -12.68
N ILE A 202 -3.65 22.36 -13.98
CA ILE A 202 -2.87 21.72 -15.03
C ILE A 202 -2.26 22.77 -15.94
N ASP A 203 -0.98 22.61 -16.28
CA ASP A 203 -0.26 23.47 -17.21
C ASP A 203 -0.37 22.97 -18.65
N ALA A 204 -0.62 21.66 -18.84
CA ALA A 204 -0.88 21.03 -20.14
C ALA A 204 -1.66 19.71 -19.99
N GLY A 205 -2.22 19.22 -21.10
CA GLY A 205 -2.91 17.93 -21.19
C GLY A 205 -4.42 18.03 -20.95
N VAL A 206 -5.07 16.87 -20.79
CA VAL A 206 -6.51 16.76 -20.60
C VAL A 206 -6.81 15.90 -19.36
N VAL A 207 -7.69 16.40 -18.50
CA VAL A 207 -8.21 15.70 -17.33
C VAL A 207 -9.72 15.53 -17.48
N GLU A 208 -10.22 14.32 -17.32
CA GLU A 208 -11.66 14.06 -17.21
C GLU A 208 -11.98 13.69 -15.76
N ILE A 209 -12.92 14.44 -15.17
CA ILE A 209 -13.37 14.27 -13.79
C ILE A 209 -14.87 14.02 -13.81
N VAL A 210 -15.33 13.00 -13.07
CA VAL A 210 -16.75 12.76 -12.84
C VAL A 210 -17.08 13.17 -11.42
N PHE A 211 -17.88 14.23 -11.27
CA PHE A 211 -18.38 14.64 -9.96
C PHE A 211 -19.34 13.59 -9.40
N LEU A 212 -19.43 13.48 -8.07
CA LEU A 212 -20.33 12.51 -7.42
C LEU A 212 -21.82 12.83 -7.64
N SER A 213 -22.16 13.98 -8.22
CA SER A 213 -23.50 14.25 -8.75
C SER A 213 -23.82 13.46 -10.03
N GLY A 214 -22.80 13.01 -10.75
CA GLY A 214 -22.87 12.40 -12.08
C GLY A 214 -22.43 13.31 -13.23
N ALA A 215 -22.15 14.60 -12.97
CA ALA A 215 -21.65 15.50 -14.01
C ALA A 215 -20.21 15.16 -14.40
N SER A 216 -19.94 14.97 -15.70
CA SER A 216 -18.59 14.81 -16.23
C SER A 216 -18.05 16.16 -16.69
N VAL A 217 -16.82 16.48 -16.26
CA VAL A 217 -16.10 17.71 -16.61
C VAL A 217 -14.75 17.34 -17.23
N ILE A 218 -14.56 17.72 -18.48
CA ILE A 218 -13.29 17.63 -19.19
C ILE A 218 -12.60 18.98 -19.09
N ILE A 219 -11.34 18.98 -18.63
CA ILE A 219 -10.51 20.15 -18.40
C ILE A 219 -9.32 20.09 -19.37
N GLU A 220 -9.11 21.14 -20.15
CA GLU A 220 -7.98 21.24 -21.09
C GLU A 220 -6.96 22.26 -20.59
N GLY A 221 -5.71 21.83 -20.41
CA GLY A 221 -4.63 22.67 -19.92
C GLY A 221 -4.11 23.68 -20.96
N PRO A 222 -3.65 24.87 -20.55
CA PRO A 222 -3.54 25.33 -19.16
C PRO A 222 -4.89 25.71 -18.55
N ALA A 223 -5.18 25.24 -17.33
CA ALA A 223 -6.45 25.47 -16.65
C ALA A 223 -6.35 25.36 -15.13
N THR A 224 -7.22 26.12 -14.44
CA THR A 224 -7.36 26.12 -12.98
C THR A 224 -8.84 26.06 -12.61
N LEU A 225 -9.25 24.93 -12.02
CA LEU A 225 -10.62 24.67 -11.59
C LEU A 225 -10.64 24.33 -10.10
N ASP A 226 -11.41 25.07 -9.30
CA ASP A 226 -11.69 24.67 -7.92
C ASP A 226 -12.95 23.82 -7.85
N LEU A 227 -12.83 22.62 -7.31
CA LEU A 227 -13.96 21.76 -6.96
C LEU A 227 -14.46 22.20 -5.59
N LYS A 228 -15.72 22.66 -5.49
CA LYS A 228 -16.30 23.13 -4.23
C LYS A 228 -17.19 22.07 -3.58
N THR A 229 -18.10 21.50 -4.37
CA THR A 229 -19.02 20.44 -3.93
C THR A 229 -19.27 19.46 -5.08
N ALA A 230 -20.00 18.38 -4.83
CA ALA A 230 -20.44 17.45 -5.87
C ALA A 230 -21.27 18.13 -6.99
N PHE A 231 -21.82 19.32 -6.76
CA PHE A 231 -22.66 20.06 -7.71
C PHE A 231 -22.06 21.41 -8.16
N LYS A 232 -20.81 21.73 -7.78
CA LYS A 232 -20.25 23.06 -8.03
C LYS A 232 -18.75 23.05 -8.25
N GLY A 233 -18.33 23.64 -9.38
CA GLY A 233 -16.96 24.03 -9.68
C GLY A 233 -16.82 25.55 -9.86
N VAL A 234 -15.61 26.08 -9.64
CA VAL A 234 -15.25 27.48 -9.95
C VAL A 234 -14.08 27.47 -10.94
N LEU A 235 -14.33 27.91 -12.17
CA LEU A 235 -13.31 28.02 -13.21
C LEU A 235 -12.63 29.39 -13.12
N HIS A 236 -11.31 29.39 -12.90
CA HIS A 236 -10.52 30.61 -12.84
C HIS A 236 -9.89 30.97 -14.19
N ASN A 237 -9.39 29.97 -14.92
CA ASN A 237 -8.88 30.10 -16.28
C ASN A 237 -8.94 28.76 -17.02
N GLY A 238 -8.84 28.82 -18.36
CA GLY A 238 -8.79 27.65 -19.22
C GLY A 238 -10.16 27.23 -19.75
N LYS A 239 -10.24 26.01 -20.28
CA LYS A 239 -11.42 25.47 -20.94
C LYS A 239 -11.96 24.29 -20.17
N VAL A 240 -13.28 24.26 -19.99
CA VAL A 240 -14.01 23.10 -19.50
C VAL A 240 -15.18 22.76 -20.40
N ARG A 241 -15.38 21.47 -20.65
CA ARG A 241 -16.58 20.92 -21.27
C ARG A 241 -17.31 20.07 -20.24
N ILE A 242 -18.60 20.32 -20.09
CA ILE A 242 -19.44 19.69 -19.06
C ILE A 242 -20.54 18.91 -19.76
N HIS A 243 -20.68 17.65 -19.36
CA HIS A 243 -21.83 16.82 -19.70
C HIS A 243 -22.60 16.50 -18.43
N VAL A 244 -23.87 16.93 -18.36
CA VAL A 244 -24.71 16.76 -17.18
C VAL A 244 -25.88 15.82 -17.50
N PRO A 245 -25.88 14.58 -16.98
CA PRO A 245 -27.01 13.68 -17.18
C PRO A 245 -28.23 14.16 -16.38
N PRO A 246 -29.45 13.68 -16.68
CA PRO A 246 -30.69 14.14 -16.02
C PRO A 246 -30.67 14.06 -14.48
N GLN A 247 -29.92 13.13 -13.92
CA GLN A 247 -29.75 12.91 -12.47
C GLN A 247 -28.89 13.99 -11.79
N ALA A 248 -28.04 14.67 -12.56
CA ALA A 248 -27.08 15.67 -12.09
C ALA A 248 -27.53 17.12 -12.37
N ARG A 249 -28.78 17.31 -12.83
CA ARG A 249 -29.35 18.64 -13.15
C ARG A 249 -29.17 19.61 -12.00
N GLY A 250 -28.86 20.86 -12.35
CA GLY A 250 -28.53 21.91 -11.39
C GLY A 250 -27.03 21.98 -11.05
N PHE A 251 -26.18 21.22 -11.75
CA PHE A 251 -24.73 21.39 -11.67
C PHE A 251 -24.33 22.81 -12.07
N VAL A 252 -23.37 23.40 -11.34
CA VAL A 252 -22.97 24.80 -11.50
C VAL A 252 -21.48 24.94 -11.80
N ILE A 253 -21.16 25.67 -12.86
CA ILE A 253 -19.84 26.25 -13.06
C ILE A 253 -19.92 27.74 -12.76
N GLU A 254 -19.12 28.21 -11.80
CA GLU A 254 -18.96 29.63 -11.49
C GLU A 254 -17.67 30.17 -12.09
N THR A 255 -17.70 31.44 -12.48
CA THR A 255 -16.56 32.23 -12.94
C THR A 255 -16.59 33.59 -12.23
N SER A 256 -15.61 34.45 -12.47
CA SER A 256 -15.63 35.81 -11.92
C SER A 256 -16.80 36.67 -12.43
N LYS A 257 -17.44 36.32 -13.54
CA LYS A 257 -18.54 37.11 -14.15
C LYS A 257 -19.92 36.51 -13.99
N ALA A 258 -20.06 35.19 -13.93
CA ALA A 258 -21.36 34.55 -13.84
C ALA A 258 -21.33 33.15 -13.24
N GLN A 259 -22.52 32.68 -12.85
CA GLN A 259 -22.83 31.28 -12.62
C GLN A 259 -23.58 30.72 -13.81
N TYR A 260 -23.13 29.57 -14.30
CA TYR A 260 -23.76 28.79 -15.36
C TYR A 260 -24.41 27.57 -14.72
N VAL A 261 -25.74 27.55 -14.70
CA VAL A 261 -26.53 26.49 -14.06
C VAL A 261 -27.13 25.60 -15.11
N ASP A 262 -26.78 24.32 -15.05
CA ASP A 262 -27.28 23.29 -15.95
C ASP A 262 -28.75 22.94 -15.69
N LEU A 263 -29.52 22.72 -16.77
CA LEU A 263 -30.88 22.18 -16.76
C LEU A 263 -31.01 20.81 -17.47
N GLY A 264 -29.90 20.11 -17.70
CA GLY A 264 -29.79 18.80 -18.36
C GLY A 264 -29.20 18.91 -19.75
N THR A 265 -27.90 19.24 -19.82
CA THR A 265 -27.26 19.87 -20.99
C THR A 265 -25.83 19.38 -21.18
N GLU A 266 -25.33 19.55 -22.40
CA GLU A 266 -23.91 19.57 -22.72
C GLU A 266 -23.48 20.98 -23.11
N PHE A 267 -22.52 21.56 -22.37
CA PHE A 267 -22.05 22.92 -22.59
C PHE A 267 -20.56 23.06 -22.25
N ALA A 268 -19.94 24.14 -22.71
CA ALA A 268 -18.56 24.47 -22.39
C ALA A 268 -18.42 25.91 -21.90
N VAL A 269 -17.43 26.12 -21.04
CA VAL A 269 -17.04 27.43 -20.53
C VAL A 269 -15.55 27.62 -20.77
N GLU A 270 -15.18 28.76 -21.33
CA GLU A 270 -13.80 29.19 -21.50
C GLU A 270 -13.58 30.50 -20.74
N VAL A 271 -12.52 30.57 -19.94
CA VAL A 271 -12.04 31.82 -19.33
C VAL A 271 -10.64 32.08 -19.87
N LYS A 272 -10.54 33.11 -20.72
CA LYS A 272 -9.30 33.51 -21.41
C LYS A 272 -8.42 34.37 -20.51
N ASP A 273 -7.12 34.39 -20.79
CA ASP A 273 -6.14 35.19 -20.02
C ASP A 273 -6.40 36.69 -20.05
N ASN A 274 -7.05 37.19 -21.11
CA ASN A 274 -7.47 38.59 -21.22
C ASN A 274 -8.73 38.91 -20.38
N GLY A 275 -9.27 37.94 -19.64
CA GLY A 275 -10.48 38.07 -18.82
C GLY A 275 -11.80 37.93 -19.57
N ASN A 276 -11.77 37.71 -20.89
CA ASN A 276 -12.98 37.38 -21.66
C ASN A 276 -13.46 35.97 -21.32
N GLN A 277 -14.77 35.79 -21.21
CA GLN A 277 -15.37 34.50 -20.84
C GLN A 277 -16.45 34.14 -21.85
N GLU A 278 -16.46 32.89 -22.27
CA GLU A 278 -17.38 32.39 -23.28
C GLU A 278 -18.13 31.17 -22.74
N LEU A 279 -19.44 31.17 -22.92
CA LEU A 279 -20.32 30.01 -22.77
C LEU A 279 -20.69 29.51 -24.16
N HIS A 280 -20.61 28.21 -24.37
CA HIS A 280 -21.12 27.55 -25.58
C HIS A 280 -22.07 26.42 -25.19
N VAL A 281 -23.33 26.47 -25.62
CA VAL A 281 -24.32 25.42 -25.34
C VAL A 281 -24.44 24.51 -26.57
N PHE A 282 -24.21 23.21 -26.38
CA PHE A 282 -24.19 22.23 -27.47
C PHE A 282 -25.52 21.52 -27.60
N ASP A 283 -26.06 21.03 -26.49
CA ASP A 283 -27.36 20.35 -26.40
C ASP A 283 -28.02 20.69 -25.06
N GLY A 284 -29.33 20.98 -25.04
CA GLY A 284 -30.06 21.43 -23.85
C GLY A 284 -30.07 22.96 -23.62
N GLU A 285 -30.22 23.37 -22.36
CA GLU A 285 -30.40 24.77 -21.96
C GLU A 285 -29.62 25.11 -20.68
N VAL A 286 -28.95 26.27 -20.66
CA VAL A 286 -28.19 26.77 -19.50
C VAL A 286 -28.81 28.08 -18.99
N GLU A 287 -29.05 28.15 -17.69
CA GLU A 287 -29.39 29.41 -17.02
C GLU A 287 -28.10 30.15 -16.62
N VAL A 288 -27.88 31.31 -17.21
CA VAL A 288 -26.78 32.22 -16.87
C VAL A 288 -27.27 33.22 -15.83
N ARG A 289 -26.58 33.26 -14.69
CA ARG A 289 -26.79 34.24 -13.61
C ARG A 289 -25.57 35.15 -13.54
N PRO A 290 -25.63 36.37 -14.11
CA PRO A 290 -24.56 37.34 -13.97
C PRO A 290 -24.30 37.66 -12.49
N ARG A 291 -23.04 37.94 -12.13
CA ARG A 291 -22.67 38.29 -10.76
C ARG A 291 -23.00 39.74 -10.39
N ALA A 292 -23.25 40.59 -11.38
CA ALA A 292 -23.67 41.96 -11.16
C ALA A 292 -25.19 42.01 -10.89
N ASP A 293 -25.57 42.52 -9.71
CA ASP A 293 -26.94 42.50 -9.19
C ASP A 293 -27.98 43.22 -10.08
N ASN A 294 -27.52 44.09 -10.98
CA ASN A 294 -28.37 44.85 -11.90
C ASN A 294 -28.73 44.09 -13.19
N LEU A 295 -28.20 42.88 -13.40
CA LEU A 295 -28.45 42.10 -14.61
C LEU A 295 -29.40 40.93 -14.35
N SER A 296 -30.39 40.77 -15.23
CA SER A 296 -31.32 39.66 -15.18
C SER A 296 -30.67 38.34 -15.61
N LYS A 297 -31.22 37.24 -15.09
CA LYS A 297 -30.88 35.88 -15.54
C LYS A 297 -31.23 35.71 -17.02
N ARG A 298 -30.46 34.88 -17.72
CA ARG A 298 -30.62 34.61 -19.15
C ARG A 298 -30.66 33.11 -19.40
N LEU A 299 -31.54 32.66 -20.28
CA LEU A 299 -31.60 31.26 -20.71
C LEU A 299 -30.94 31.14 -22.08
N ILE A 300 -29.90 30.32 -22.20
CA ILE A 300 -29.15 30.09 -23.44
C ILE A 300 -29.43 28.68 -23.92
N LYS A 301 -29.75 28.52 -25.20
CA LYS A 301 -30.19 27.26 -25.81
C LYS A 301 -29.12 26.67 -26.72
N SER A 302 -29.29 25.40 -27.08
CA SER A 302 -28.42 24.65 -28.01
C SER A 302 -28.08 25.43 -29.29
N GLY A 303 -26.83 25.34 -29.72
CA GLY A 303 -26.32 26.01 -30.93
C GLY A 303 -25.96 27.48 -30.73
N THR A 304 -26.26 28.07 -29.57
CA THR A 304 -25.91 29.44 -29.21
C THR A 304 -24.95 29.50 -28.03
N GLY A 305 -24.36 30.67 -27.81
CA GLY A 305 -23.44 30.92 -26.72
C GLY A 305 -23.51 32.38 -26.28
N LEU A 306 -22.70 32.71 -25.28
CA LEU A 306 -22.65 34.05 -24.72
C LEU A 306 -21.20 34.40 -24.41
N SER A 307 -20.72 35.54 -24.90
CA SER A 307 -19.41 36.10 -24.54
C SER A 307 -19.60 37.25 -23.55
N VAL A 308 -18.71 37.35 -22.57
CA VAL A 308 -18.62 38.49 -21.65
C VAL A 308 -17.19 38.97 -21.51
N ASN A 309 -16.98 40.25 -21.80
CA ASN A 309 -15.66 40.86 -21.71
C ASN A 309 -15.33 41.31 -20.25
N PRO A 310 -14.10 41.77 -19.98
CA PRO A 310 -13.73 42.27 -18.66
C PRO A 310 -14.58 43.43 -18.14
N GLU A 311 -15.17 44.23 -19.03
CA GLU A 311 -16.07 45.36 -18.71
C GLU A 311 -17.52 44.90 -18.47
N SER A 312 -17.78 43.59 -18.52
CA SER A 312 -19.10 42.99 -18.34
C SER A 312 -20.10 43.37 -19.44
N LEU A 313 -19.60 43.64 -20.65
CA LEU A 313 -20.42 43.72 -21.87
C LEU A 313 -20.68 42.31 -22.37
N TRP A 314 -21.96 42.01 -22.60
CA TRP A 314 -22.44 40.68 -22.94
C TRP A 314 -22.92 40.63 -24.39
N GLU A 315 -22.42 39.67 -25.15
CA GLU A 315 -22.76 39.50 -26.57
C GLU A 315 -23.17 38.05 -26.86
N SER A 316 -24.20 37.88 -27.69
CA SER A 316 -24.58 36.55 -28.17
C SER A 316 -23.59 36.08 -29.23
N ILE A 317 -23.14 34.85 -29.10
CA ILE A 317 -22.20 34.23 -30.05
C ILE A 317 -22.77 32.91 -30.56
N LYS A 318 -22.21 32.40 -31.66
CA LYS A 318 -22.52 31.05 -32.13
C LYS A 318 -21.78 30.01 -31.27
N SER A 319 -22.42 28.87 -30.99
CA SER A 319 -21.77 27.76 -30.31
C SER A 319 -20.75 27.08 -31.23
N GLU A 320 -19.56 26.74 -30.71
CA GLU A 320 -18.44 26.17 -31.48
C GLU A 320 -17.92 24.88 -30.81
N PRO A 321 -18.63 23.74 -30.93
CA PRO A 321 -18.28 22.50 -30.23
C PRO A 321 -16.86 21.99 -30.53
N GLY A 322 -16.34 22.21 -31.74
CA GLY A 322 -15.02 21.74 -32.16
C GLY A 322 -13.83 22.44 -31.47
N ARG A 323 -14.06 23.50 -30.69
CA ARG A 323 -13.02 24.17 -29.89
C ARG A 323 -12.73 23.50 -28.55
N PHE A 324 -13.56 22.53 -28.16
CA PHE A 324 -13.56 21.89 -26.85
C PHE A 324 -13.50 20.37 -27.00
N THR A 325 -12.57 19.75 -26.28
CA THR A 325 -12.37 18.31 -26.23
C THR A 325 -13.59 17.61 -25.64
N ASP A 326 -14.13 16.63 -26.36
CA ASP A 326 -15.24 15.79 -25.91
C ASP A 326 -14.78 14.41 -25.40
N SER A 327 -15.67 13.68 -24.74
CA SER A 327 -15.34 12.39 -24.11
C SER A 327 -14.92 11.32 -25.13
N LYS A 328 -15.40 11.40 -26.39
CA LYS A 328 -14.96 10.51 -27.47
C LYS A 328 -13.50 10.77 -27.83
N LEU A 329 -13.11 12.04 -27.96
CA LEU A 329 -11.73 12.43 -28.22
C LEU A 329 -10.84 12.07 -27.03
N VAL A 330 -11.26 12.29 -25.77
CA VAL A 330 -10.52 11.84 -24.58
C VAL A 330 -10.29 10.33 -24.65
N SER A 331 -11.32 9.53 -24.93
CA SER A 331 -11.22 8.08 -25.05
C SER A 331 -10.21 7.65 -26.13
N GLN A 332 -10.18 8.33 -27.27
CA GLN A 332 -9.21 8.10 -28.34
C GLN A 332 -7.78 8.45 -27.89
N MET A 333 -7.61 9.57 -27.20
CA MET A 333 -6.31 10.01 -26.66
C MET A 333 -5.79 9.06 -25.59
N VAL A 334 -6.64 8.56 -24.69
CA VAL A 334 -6.30 7.52 -23.70
C VAL A 334 -5.83 6.24 -24.40
N ALA A 335 -6.58 5.77 -25.40
CA ALA A 335 -6.22 4.57 -26.16
C ALA A 335 -4.87 4.74 -26.89
N GLN A 336 -4.61 5.91 -27.47
CA GLN A 336 -3.33 6.21 -28.13
C GLN A 336 -2.18 6.25 -27.12
N SER A 337 -2.36 6.92 -25.97
CA SER A 337 -1.37 6.96 -24.89
C SER A 337 -1.03 5.55 -24.40
N ALA A 338 -2.05 4.70 -24.20
CA ALA A 338 -1.85 3.31 -23.81
C ALA A 338 -1.09 2.51 -24.89
N ALA A 339 -1.38 2.72 -26.17
CA ALA A 339 -0.67 2.09 -27.28
C ALA A 339 0.81 2.53 -27.35
N ASP A 340 1.09 3.80 -27.10
CA ASP A 340 2.46 4.35 -27.06
C ASP A 340 3.26 3.76 -25.90
N SER A 341 2.65 3.66 -24.71
CA SER A 341 3.22 2.99 -23.54
C SER A 341 3.50 1.50 -23.79
N PHE A 342 2.56 0.79 -24.43
CA PHE A 342 2.77 -0.61 -24.81
C PHE A 342 3.90 -0.76 -25.83
N ASN A 343 4.03 0.16 -26.79
CA ASN A 343 5.11 0.15 -27.77
C ASN A 343 6.48 0.46 -27.13
N ARG A 344 6.52 1.38 -26.15
CA ARG A 344 7.71 1.66 -25.32
C ARG A 344 8.15 0.39 -24.59
N TRP A 345 7.24 -0.27 -23.88
CA TRP A 345 7.51 -1.54 -23.20
C TRP A 345 8.03 -2.62 -24.16
N LYS A 346 7.38 -2.83 -25.33
CA LYS A 346 7.83 -3.81 -26.33
C LYS A 346 9.27 -3.56 -26.80
N ARG A 347 9.64 -2.30 -27.01
CA ARG A 347 11.01 -1.91 -27.42
C ARG A 347 12.03 -2.09 -26.30
N SER A 348 11.61 -2.03 -25.04
CA SER A 348 12.49 -2.18 -23.88
C SER A 348 12.71 -3.62 -23.43
N ARG A 349 11.95 -4.59 -23.95
CA ARG A 349 12.08 -6.01 -23.58
C ARG A 349 13.51 -6.54 -23.72
N GLU A 350 14.18 -6.19 -24.82
CA GLU A 350 15.56 -6.64 -25.03
C GLU A 350 16.53 -6.01 -24.03
N PHE A 351 16.32 -4.74 -23.65
CA PHE A 351 17.12 -4.10 -22.61
C PHE A 351 17.01 -4.88 -21.29
N VAL A 352 15.80 -5.21 -20.85
CA VAL A 352 15.57 -6.01 -19.63
C VAL A 352 16.21 -7.40 -19.76
N ARG A 353 15.99 -8.08 -20.90
CA ARG A 353 16.52 -9.42 -21.15
C ARG A 353 18.04 -9.47 -21.26
N SER A 354 18.69 -8.40 -21.68
CA SER A 354 20.14 -8.32 -21.79
C SER A 354 20.85 -8.08 -20.45
N HIS A 355 20.10 -7.84 -19.37
CA HIS A 355 20.68 -7.56 -18.08
C HIS A 355 21.49 -8.78 -17.56
N PRO A 356 22.79 -8.62 -17.25
CA PRO A 356 23.69 -9.75 -17.01
C PRO A 356 23.35 -10.57 -15.76
N ALA A 357 22.70 -9.95 -14.78
CA ALA A 357 22.27 -10.63 -13.55
C ALA A 357 20.86 -11.23 -13.63
N LEU A 358 20.17 -11.15 -14.77
CA LEU A 358 18.79 -11.64 -14.88
C LEU A 358 18.75 -13.17 -14.80
N ILE A 359 17.96 -13.71 -13.86
CA ILE A 359 17.75 -15.15 -13.69
C ILE A 359 16.46 -15.58 -14.40
N VAL A 360 15.36 -14.89 -14.06
CA VAL A 360 14.03 -15.15 -14.62
C VAL A 360 13.43 -13.85 -15.08
N HIS A 361 12.86 -13.87 -16.27
CA HIS A 361 11.95 -12.82 -16.75
C HIS A 361 10.74 -13.48 -17.40
N TYR A 362 9.61 -13.41 -16.72
CA TYR A 362 8.33 -13.81 -17.26
C TYR A 362 7.60 -12.58 -17.78
N GLU A 363 7.44 -12.53 -19.11
CA GLU A 363 6.72 -11.44 -19.79
C GLU A 363 5.23 -11.75 -19.94
N PHE A 364 4.75 -12.92 -19.51
CA PHE A 364 3.34 -13.34 -19.61
C PHE A 364 2.78 -13.19 -21.02
N GLU A 365 3.54 -13.57 -22.04
CA GLU A 365 3.07 -13.67 -23.42
C GLU A 365 2.43 -15.05 -23.64
N PHE A 366 1.21 -15.07 -24.18
CA PHE A 366 0.49 -16.32 -24.41
C PHE A 366 1.07 -17.11 -25.59
N ASP A 367 1.44 -18.36 -25.35
CA ASP A 367 1.85 -19.33 -26.36
C ASP A 367 0.74 -20.38 -26.53
N ALA A 368 0.13 -20.41 -27.72
CA ALA A 368 -0.99 -21.31 -28.03
C ALA A 368 -0.58 -22.79 -28.02
N ASP A 369 0.69 -23.10 -28.30
CA ASP A 369 1.22 -24.47 -28.28
C ASP A 369 1.54 -24.93 -26.85
N ARG A 370 1.72 -23.98 -25.93
CA ARG A 370 2.09 -24.21 -24.53
C ARG A 370 1.27 -23.35 -23.57
N PRO A 371 -0.08 -23.47 -23.57
CA PRO A 371 -0.96 -22.57 -22.84
C PRO A 371 -0.83 -22.66 -21.31
N GLN A 372 -0.20 -23.72 -20.80
CA GLN A 372 0.05 -23.95 -19.38
C GLN A 372 1.52 -23.70 -18.98
N THR A 373 2.30 -23.05 -19.85
CA THR A 373 3.71 -22.75 -19.59
C THR A 373 3.94 -21.25 -19.59
N LEU A 374 4.52 -20.74 -18.51
CA LEU A 374 5.05 -19.39 -18.44
C LEU A 374 6.52 -19.43 -18.86
N ILE A 375 6.81 -18.90 -20.05
CA ILE A 375 8.12 -19.04 -20.69
C ILE A 375 9.11 -18.03 -20.07
N ASN A 376 10.23 -18.54 -19.55
CA ASN A 376 11.44 -17.74 -19.33
C ASN A 376 12.36 -17.88 -20.54
N LEU A 377 12.71 -16.76 -21.17
CA LEU A 377 13.59 -16.77 -22.35
C LEU A 377 15.08 -16.90 -22.01
N GLN A 378 15.47 -16.74 -20.73
CA GLN A 378 16.86 -16.90 -20.28
C GLN A 378 17.27 -18.37 -20.16
N ASP A 379 16.50 -19.16 -19.42
CA ASP A 379 16.76 -20.59 -19.25
C ASP A 379 15.44 -21.39 -19.30
N LYS A 380 15.38 -22.36 -20.22
CA LYS A 380 14.22 -23.25 -20.38
C LYS A 380 13.93 -24.10 -19.16
N LYS A 381 14.93 -24.36 -18.30
CA LYS A 381 14.75 -25.12 -17.05
C LYS A 381 13.94 -24.38 -16.00
N THR A 382 13.89 -23.05 -16.13
CA THR A 382 13.17 -22.16 -15.21
C THR A 382 11.87 -21.64 -15.84
N HIS A 383 11.26 -22.41 -16.74
CA HIS A 383 9.88 -22.16 -17.15
C HIS A 383 8.92 -22.40 -15.98
N GLY A 384 7.88 -21.59 -15.88
CA GLY A 384 6.80 -21.77 -14.91
C GLY A 384 5.70 -22.70 -15.43
N ALA A 385 5.16 -23.56 -14.58
CA ALA A 385 3.98 -24.37 -14.88
C ALA A 385 2.72 -23.71 -14.30
N ILE A 386 1.80 -23.33 -15.18
CA ILE A 386 0.56 -22.62 -14.83
C ILE A 386 -0.50 -23.64 -14.40
N ILE A 387 -1.10 -23.42 -13.23
CA ILE A 387 -2.12 -24.31 -12.66
C ILE A 387 -3.34 -23.46 -12.28
N GLY A 388 -4.49 -23.73 -12.88
CA GLY A 388 -5.77 -23.10 -12.55
C GLY A 388 -5.96 -21.65 -13.06
N CYS A 389 -4.88 -20.87 -13.14
CA CYS A 389 -4.90 -19.48 -13.59
C CYS A 389 -5.52 -19.32 -14.98
N ARG A 390 -6.16 -18.17 -15.20
CA ARG A 390 -6.73 -17.79 -16.49
C ARG A 390 -5.88 -16.73 -17.16
N TRP A 391 -5.68 -16.86 -18.47
CA TRP A 391 -5.12 -15.80 -19.29
C TRP A 391 -6.14 -14.67 -19.46
N THR A 392 -5.72 -13.44 -19.19
CA THR A 392 -6.54 -12.23 -19.28
C THR A 392 -5.75 -11.09 -19.92
N GLU A 393 -6.34 -9.90 -20.01
CA GLU A 393 -5.67 -8.67 -20.43
C GLU A 393 -4.80 -8.10 -19.30
N GLY A 394 -3.58 -7.72 -19.64
CA GLY A 394 -2.61 -7.11 -18.73
C GLY A 394 -2.76 -5.60 -18.62
N ARG A 395 -1.65 -4.89 -18.42
CA ARG A 395 -1.64 -3.43 -18.36
C ARG A 395 -2.19 -2.74 -19.61
N TRP A 396 -2.05 -3.35 -20.78
CA TRP A 396 -2.49 -2.73 -22.04
C TRP A 396 -3.30 -3.69 -22.87
N ALA A 397 -4.19 -3.15 -23.71
CA ALA A 397 -4.91 -3.91 -24.70
C ALA A 397 -3.92 -4.72 -25.58
N GLY A 398 -4.11 -6.03 -25.64
CA GLY A 398 -3.25 -6.97 -26.37
C GLY A 398 -2.07 -7.53 -25.58
N LYS A 399 -1.64 -6.90 -24.48
CA LYS A 399 -0.70 -7.51 -23.51
C LYS A 399 -1.45 -8.54 -22.68
N LYS A 400 -0.86 -9.72 -22.47
CA LYS A 400 -1.47 -10.78 -21.66
C LYS A 400 -1.01 -10.72 -20.21
N ALA A 401 -1.84 -11.28 -19.33
CA ALA A 401 -1.59 -11.46 -17.90
C ALA A 401 -2.17 -12.80 -17.44
N LEU A 402 -1.74 -13.26 -16.27
CA LEU A 402 -2.40 -14.34 -15.56
C LEU A 402 -3.24 -13.78 -14.41
N GLU A 403 -4.51 -14.17 -14.38
CA GLU A 403 -5.45 -13.92 -13.30
C GLU A 403 -5.36 -15.05 -12.25
N PHE A 404 -5.26 -14.64 -10.99
CA PHE A 404 -5.27 -15.48 -9.80
C PHE A 404 -6.54 -15.14 -9.01
N LYS A 405 -7.50 -16.08 -8.94
CA LYS A 405 -8.77 -15.86 -8.25
C LYS A 405 -9.16 -17.00 -7.35
N ARG A 406 -8.90 -18.23 -7.78
CA ARG A 406 -9.32 -19.43 -7.05
C ARG A 406 -8.24 -19.84 -6.07
N PRO A 407 -8.61 -20.49 -4.94
CA PRO A 407 -7.67 -20.98 -3.94
C PRO A 407 -6.50 -21.81 -4.48
N ASN A 408 -6.64 -22.43 -5.66
CA ASN A 408 -5.63 -23.29 -6.26
C ASN A 408 -4.85 -22.67 -7.42
N ASP A 409 -5.18 -21.44 -7.83
CA ASP A 409 -4.49 -20.76 -8.91
C ASP A 409 -3.05 -20.46 -8.48
N ARG A 410 -2.09 -20.85 -9.31
CA ARG A 410 -0.65 -20.69 -9.03
C ARG A 410 0.20 -20.89 -10.27
N VAL A 411 1.44 -20.40 -10.22
CA VAL A 411 2.49 -20.83 -11.15
C VAL A 411 3.59 -21.52 -10.35
N ARG A 412 3.91 -22.76 -10.69
CA ARG A 412 5.02 -23.52 -10.10
C ARG A 412 6.32 -23.21 -10.82
N LEU A 413 7.38 -22.91 -10.09
CA LEU A 413 8.71 -22.65 -10.64
C LEU A 413 9.79 -23.40 -9.83
N ASP A 414 10.94 -23.63 -10.46
CA ASP A 414 12.14 -24.15 -9.82
C ASP A 414 13.35 -23.32 -10.28
N ILE A 415 13.93 -22.54 -9.38
CA ILE A 415 15.05 -21.64 -9.66
C ILE A 415 16.28 -22.15 -8.89
N PRO A 416 17.17 -22.91 -9.54
CA PRO A 416 18.33 -23.49 -8.88
C PRO A 416 19.39 -22.43 -8.59
N GLY A 417 20.23 -22.72 -7.61
CA GLY A 417 21.39 -21.89 -7.27
C GLY A 417 21.28 -21.21 -5.91
N GLU A 418 22.39 -20.57 -5.56
CA GLU A 418 22.59 -19.84 -4.31
C GLU A 418 23.11 -18.44 -4.65
N PHE A 419 22.63 -17.43 -3.93
CA PHE A 419 22.84 -16.03 -4.29
C PHE A 419 23.28 -15.21 -3.08
N ASP A 420 24.23 -14.30 -3.29
CA ASP A 420 24.58 -13.30 -2.29
C ASP A 420 23.54 -12.18 -2.23
N SER A 421 22.85 -11.89 -3.33
CA SER A 421 21.85 -10.83 -3.36
C SER A 421 20.78 -11.19 -4.36
N LEU A 422 19.58 -10.70 -4.10
CA LEU A 422 18.44 -10.93 -4.96
C LEU A 422 17.64 -9.66 -5.11
N THR A 423 17.17 -9.41 -6.33
CA THR A 423 16.13 -8.43 -6.58
C THR A 423 14.92 -9.12 -7.19
N LEU A 424 13.76 -8.96 -6.56
CA LEU A 424 12.47 -9.46 -7.01
C LEU A 424 11.65 -8.28 -7.54
N THR A 425 11.07 -8.40 -8.72
CA THR A 425 10.26 -7.33 -9.33
C THR A 425 8.99 -7.91 -9.94
N THR A 426 7.86 -7.21 -9.81
CA THR A 426 6.60 -7.63 -10.42
C THR A 426 5.76 -6.44 -10.84
N TRP A 427 5.10 -6.54 -11.99
CA TRP A 427 3.95 -5.71 -12.32
C TRP A 427 2.69 -6.50 -12.00
N MET A 428 1.86 -5.94 -11.11
CA MET A 428 0.67 -6.63 -10.65
C MET A 428 -0.49 -5.69 -10.39
N ARG A 429 -1.70 -6.25 -10.41
CA ARG A 429 -2.94 -5.61 -10.02
C ARG A 429 -3.59 -6.46 -8.93
N LEU A 430 -3.87 -5.89 -7.78
CA LEU A 430 -4.63 -6.58 -6.74
C LEU A 430 -6.10 -6.22 -6.88
N ASP A 431 -6.96 -7.24 -6.85
CA ASP A 431 -8.41 -7.04 -6.79
C ASP A 431 -8.96 -7.34 -5.38
N GLY A 432 -8.10 -7.88 -4.50
CA GLY A 432 -8.30 -7.99 -3.07
C GLY A 432 -7.02 -8.47 -2.40
N PHE A 433 -6.87 -8.15 -1.12
CA PHE A 433 -5.81 -8.70 -0.27
C PHE A 433 -6.39 -9.14 1.07
N ASP A 434 -7.60 -9.68 1.07
CA ASP A 434 -8.41 -10.04 2.24
C ASP A 434 -7.90 -11.26 3.02
N ARG A 435 -6.86 -11.96 2.54
CA ARG A 435 -6.17 -13.02 3.30
C ARG A 435 -5.18 -12.41 4.28
N HIS A 436 -4.95 -13.09 5.41
CA HIS A 436 -3.89 -12.71 6.35
C HIS A 436 -2.54 -12.48 5.65
N PHE A 437 -2.23 -13.34 4.68
CA PHE A 437 -1.09 -13.21 3.79
C PHE A 437 -1.54 -13.52 2.35
N ASN A 438 -1.20 -12.65 1.42
CA ASN A 438 -1.50 -12.78 0.00
C ASN A 438 -0.17 -12.96 -0.74
N SER A 439 0.05 -14.15 -1.28
CA SER A 439 1.31 -14.56 -1.87
C SER A 439 1.62 -13.79 -3.15
N ILE A 440 2.81 -13.21 -3.26
CA ILE A 440 3.38 -12.82 -4.55
C ILE A 440 4.25 -13.97 -5.06
N MET A 441 5.27 -14.33 -4.29
CA MET A 441 6.12 -15.50 -4.52
C MET A 441 6.51 -16.12 -3.18
N LEU A 442 6.26 -17.41 -3.00
CA LEU A 442 6.64 -18.14 -1.79
C LEU A 442 7.36 -19.43 -2.17
N THR A 443 8.50 -19.68 -1.55
CA THR A 443 9.19 -20.98 -1.67
C THR A 443 8.33 -22.08 -1.04
N ASP A 444 8.37 -23.28 -1.62
CA ASP A 444 7.57 -24.44 -1.18
C ASP A 444 7.81 -24.76 0.30
N GLN A 445 9.06 -24.57 0.74
CA GLN A 445 9.48 -24.67 2.12
C GLN A 445 9.86 -23.28 2.65
N PHE A 446 10.29 -23.24 3.90
CA PHE A 446 10.92 -22.06 4.47
C PHE A 446 12.13 -22.53 5.28
N GLU A 447 13.08 -23.15 4.57
CA GLU A 447 14.37 -23.65 5.07
C GLU A 447 15.47 -22.63 4.77
N ASP A 448 16.70 -22.93 5.19
CA ASP A 448 17.81 -21.99 5.17
C ASP A 448 18.04 -21.35 3.79
N GLY A 449 18.12 -20.03 3.76
CA GLY A 449 18.24 -19.20 2.56
C GLY A 449 16.92 -18.85 1.86
N ASP A 450 15.79 -19.47 2.24
CA ASP A 450 14.51 -19.26 1.56
C ASP A 450 13.98 -17.83 1.73
N VAL A 451 13.27 -17.37 0.70
CA VAL A 451 12.66 -16.04 0.63
C VAL A 451 11.16 -16.17 0.37
N HIS A 452 10.36 -15.51 1.20
CA HIS A 452 8.91 -15.40 1.07
C HIS A 452 8.54 -13.95 0.80
N TRP A 453 7.74 -13.68 -0.24
CA TRP A 453 7.33 -12.33 -0.62
C TRP A 453 5.82 -12.24 -0.79
N GLN A 454 5.19 -11.36 -0.01
CA GLN A 454 3.73 -11.34 0.16
C GLN A 454 3.22 -9.96 0.60
N VAL A 455 1.90 -9.80 0.57
CA VAL A 455 1.16 -8.63 1.05
C VAL A 455 0.21 -9.07 2.16
N LYS A 456 0.17 -8.36 3.29
CA LYS A 456 -0.75 -8.67 4.40
C LYS A 456 -2.15 -8.07 4.18
N SER A 457 -3.11 -8.51 4.97
CA SER A 457 -4.50 -8.03 4.90
C SER A 457 -4.70 -6.54 5.17
N ASP A 458 -3.71 -5.90 5.82
CA ASP A 458 -3.69 -4.47 6.09
C ASP A 458 -2.99 -3.65 4.98
N GLY A 459 -2.54 -4.30 3.90
CA GLY A 459 -1.82 -3.65 2.80
C GLY A 459 -0.35 -3.35 3.07
N THR A 460 0.23 -3.91 4.14
CA THR A 460 1.69 -3.89 4.36
C THR A 460 2.38 -4.91 3.44
N ILE A 461 3.56 -4.53 2.93
CA ILE A 461 4.42 -5.42 2.15
C ILE A 461 5.31 -6.18 3.12
N ASP A 462 5.43 -7.49 2.93
CA ASP A 462 6.16 -8.39 3.81
C ASP A 462 7.14 -9.25 3.00
N LEU A 463 8.42 -9.17 3.36
CA LEU A 463 9.45 -10.09 2.92
C LEU A 463 9.97 -10.90 4.13
N GLY A 464 9.78 -12.22 4.06
CA GLY A 464 10.39 -13.16 4.97
C GLY A 464 11.68 -13.74 4.41
N ILE A 465 12.74 -13.79 5.21
CA ILE A 465 13.97 -14.53 4.90
C ILE A 465 14.21 -15.55 6.02
N LYS A 466 14.63 -16.76 5.66
CA LYS A 466 15.04 -17.77 6.63
C LYS A 466 16.58 -17.87 6.64
N PRO A 467 17.30 -17.22 7.58
CA PRO A 467 18.74 -17.43 7.71
C PRO A 467 19.05 -18.85 8.16
N LYS A 468 20.29 -19.27 7.89
CA LYS A 468 20.81 -20.56 8.33
C LYS A 468 20.86 -20.64 9.86
N ASP A 469 20.31 -21.70 10.42
CA ASP A 469 20.33 -22.00 11.86
C ASP A 469 19.78 -20.89 12.79
N ASP A 470 19.05 -19.90 12.25
CA ASP A 470 18.53 -18.74 12.99
C ASP A 470 16.99 -18.61 12.87
N LEU A 471 16.41 -17.71 13.66
CA LEU A 471 15.03 -17.28 13.51
C LEU A 471 14.80 -16.59 12.17
N ARG A 472 13.57 -16.70 11.66
CA ARG A 472 13.17 -15.99 10.44
C ARG A 472 13.30 -14.48 10.66
N LEU A 473 13.74 -13.79 9.60
CA LEU A 473 13.73 -12.34 9.52
C LEU A 473 12.50 -11.91 8.74
N LEU A 474 11.86 -10.85 9.19
CA LEU A 474 10.67 -10.30 8.56
C LEU A 474 10.92 -8.81 8.32
N PHE A 475 10.72 -8.38 7.08
CA PHE A 475 10.90 -7.01 6.64
C PHE A 475 9.52 -6.50 6.22
N LEU A 476 8.84 -5.85 7.16
CA LEU A 476 7.49 -5.32 6.96
C LEU A 476 7.56 -3.81 6.82
N THR A 477 6.81 -3.27 5.87
CA THR A 477 6.62 -1.82 5.81
C THR A 477 5.93 -1.35 7.11
N PRO A 478 6.43 -0.27 7.76
CA PRO A 478 5.92 0.17 9.06
C PRO A 478 4.49 0.71 9.00
N HIS A 479 4.06 1.09 7.80
CA HIS A 479 2.72 1.58 7.51
C HIS A 479 2.15 0.82 6.30
N ARG A 480 0.83 0.93 6.14
CA ARG A 480 0.08 0.38 5.01
C ARG A 480 0.53 1.07 3.73
N MET A 481 1.07 0.31 2.78
CA MET A 481 1.52 0.87 1.50
C MET A 481 0.41 0.79 0.45
N LEU A 482 -0.38 -0.28 0.51
CA LEU A 482 -1.52 -0.53 -0.37
C LEU A 482 -2.81 -0.27 0.39
N HIS A 483 -3.72 0.49 -0.22
CA HIS A 483 -5.03 0.83 0.34
C HIS A 483 -6.12 0.18 -0.51
N TYR A 484 -7.35 0.13 0.01
CA TYR A 484 -8.49 -0.37 -0.75
C TYR A 484 -8.76 0.45 -2.03
N ASP A 485 -8.41 1.74 -2.02
CA ASP A 485 -8.53 2.62 -3.20
C ASP A 485 -7.52 2.27 -4.31
N ASP A 486 -6.49 1.47 -4.03
CA ASP A 486 -5.56 0.96 -5.04
C ASP A 486 -6.04 -0.34 -5.70
N LEU A 487 -7.10 -0.97 -5.20
CA LEU A 487 -7.64 -2.18 -5.81
C LEU A 487 -8.07 -1.93 -7.26
N GLY A 488 -7.78 -2.89 -8.13
CA GLY A 488 -8.02 -2.78 -9.56
C GLY A 488 -7.00 -1.91 -10.32
N ARG A 489 -5.95 -1.39 -9.66
CA ARG A 489 -4.88 -0.62 -10.31
C ARG A 489 -3.61 -1.43 -10.47
N TRP A 490 -2.94 -1.25 -11.60
CA TRP A 490 -1.63 -1.81 -11.84
C TRP A 490 -0.58 -0.99 -11.10
N PHE A 491 0.29 -1.67 -10.36
CA PHE A 491 1.45 -1.07 -9.72
C PHE A 491 2.69 -1.95 -9.94
N TYR A 492 3.85 -1.32 -9.78
CA TYR A 492 5.13 -2.00 -9.83
C TYR A 492 5.68 -2.16 -8.43
N LEU A 493 5.97 -3.40 -8.04
CA LEU A 493 6.57 -3.69 -6.75
C LEU A 493 7.94 -4.31 -6.97
N ALA A 494 8.94 -3.83 -6.24
CA ALA A 494 10.25 -4.44 -6.20
C ALA A 494 10.78 -4.58 -4.78
N THR A 495 11.52 -5.65 -4.52
CA THR A 495 12.25 -5.85 -3.27
C THR A 495 13.69 -6.22 -3.57
N VAL A 496 14.63 -5.47 -3.00
CA VAL A 496 16.06 -5.67 -3.13
C VAL A 496 16.60 -6.21 -1.81
N ILE A 497 17.30 -7.34 -1.87
CA ILE A 497 18.03 -7.96 -0.76
C ILE A 497 19.53 -7.84 -1.07
N ASP A 498 20.21 -6.92 -0.41
CA ASP A 498 21.65 -6.67 -0.53
C ASP A 498 22.37 -7.26 0.69
N ARG A 499 22.85 -8.51 0.58
CA ARG A 499 23.61 -9.12 1.69
C ARG A 499 24.95 -8.44 1.93
N PRO A 500 25.77 -8.07 0.92
CA PRO A 500 27.03 -7.38 1.16
C PRO A 500 26.89 -6.11 2.02
N ARG A 501 25.81 -5.33 1.82
CA ARG A 501 25.50 -4.15 2.66
C ARG A 501 24.59 -4.45 3.85
N ASN A 502 24.15 -5.70 4.01
CA ASN A 502 23.14 -6.13 4.97
C ASN A 502 21.88 -5.23 4.93
N LEU A 503 21.30 -4.99 3.76
CA LEU A 503 20.14 -4.11 3.58
C LEU A 503 19.01 -4.79 2.78
N VAL A 504 17.77 -4.66 3.25
CA VAL A 504 16.56 -4.92 2.46
C VAL A 504 15.92 -3.59 2.11
N THR A 505 15.39 -3.45 0.89
CA THR A 505 14.64 -2.26 0.46
C THR A 505 13.42 -2.67 -0.36
N HIS A 506 12.25 -2.13 -0.01
CA HIS A 506 11.02 -2.24 -0.80
C HIS A 506 10.83 -0.97 -1.63
N TYR A 507 10.39 -1.16 -2.86
CA TYR A 507 10.03 -0.10 -3.79
C TYR A 507 8.60 -0.29 -4.27
N LEU A 508 7.85 0.81 -4.34
CA LEU A 508 6.53 0.88 -4.94
C LEU A 508 6.56 1.95 -6.04
N ASP A 509 6.18 1.57 -7.25
CA ASP A 509 6.19 2.44 -8.44
C ASP A 509 7.54 3.14 -8.67
N GLY A 510 8.63 2.37 -8.46
CA GLY A 510 10.01 2.81 -8.63
C GLY A 510 10.60 3.58 -7.44
N ILE A 511 9.79 3.91 -6.43
CA ILE A 511 10.19 4.76 -5.31
C ILE A 511 10.46 3.90 -4.08
N PRO A 512 11.59 4.09 -3.36
CA PRO A 512 11.85 3.36 -2.13
C PRO A 512 10.85 3.78 -1.05
N VAL A 513 10.11 2.81 -0.51
CA VAL A 513 9.09 3.03 0.53
C VAL A 513 9.50 2.50 1.90
N TYR A 514 10.51 1.63 1.95
CA TYR A 514 11.03 1.07 3.18
C TYR A 514 12.43 0.51 2.98
N HIS A 515 13.28 0.64 3.99
CA HIS A 515 14.55 -0.06 4.04
C HIS A 515 14.89 -0.45 5.49
N GLU A 516 15.52 -1.60 5.67
CA GLU A 516 15.93 -2.07 6.99
C GLU A 516 17.19 -2.94 6.88
N LYS A 517 18.05 -2.86 7.89
CA LYS A 517 19.26 -3.69 7.94
C LYS A 517 18.90 -5.14 8.26
N LEU A 518 19.59 -6.08 7.63
CA LEU A 518 19.56 -7.47 8.06
C LEU A 518 20.27 -7.58 9.41
N SER A 519 19.50 -7.78 10.49
CA SER A 519 19.99 -8.04 11.85
C SER A 519 19.33 -9.28 12.45
N THR A 520 20.07 -10.05 13.25
CA THR A 520 19.55 -11.20 14.00
C THR A 520 18.99 -10.78 15.36
N GLY A 521 18.15 -11.64 15.96
CA GLY A 521 17.55 -11.41 17.27
C GLY A 521 16.06 -11.02 17.25
N ASN A 522 15.44 -10.97 18.42
CA ASN A 522 14.09 -10.44 18.63
C ASN A 522 14.13 -8.89 18.65
N ASP A 523 12.98 -8.21 18.48
CA ASP A 523 12.88 -6.74 18.40
C ASP A 523 13.57 -5.99 19.56
N SER A 524 13.86 -6.68 20.66
CA SER A 524 14.53 -6.16 21.86
C SER A 524 16.07 -6.25 21.83
N VAL A 525 16.66 -7.10 20.98
CA VAL A 525 18.10 -7.39 20.93
C VAL A 525 18.52 -7.62 19.48
N ARG A 526 18.47 -6.58 18.65
CA ARG A 526 18.98 -6.67 17.27
C ARG A 526 20.51 -6.61 17.30
N GLU A 527 21.18 -7.74 17.10
CA GLU A 527 22.63 -7.75 16.89
C GLU A 527 22.95 -7.51 15.41
N PRO A 528 23.91 -6.61 15.10
CA PRO A 528 24.16 -6.16 13.72
C PRO A 528 24.90 -7.17 12.83
N VAL A 529 25.17 -8.39 13.30
CA VAL A 529 26.00 -9.36 12.57
C VAL A 529 25.20 -10.63 12.31
N ILE A 530 24.73 -10.78 11.07
CA ILE A 530 24.33 -12.08 10.55
C ILE A 530 25.56 -12.68 9.88
N GLU A 531 25.98 -13.88 10.31
CA GLU A 531 26.96 -14.66 9.57
C GLU A 531 26.55 -14.73 8.08
N PRO A 532 27.49 -14.57 7.13
CA PRO A 532 27.16 -14.63 5.71
C PRO A 532 26.46 -15.95 5.37
N PHE A 533 25.24 -15.86 4.84
CA PHE A 533 24.48 -17.00 4.33
C PHE A 533 24.00 -16.68 2.92
N LYS A 534 23.85 -17.73 2.11
CA LYS A 534 23.34 -17.62 0.76
C LYS A 534 21.83 -17.65 0.75
N LEU A 535 21.24 -16.83 -0.11
CA LEU A 535 19.83 -16.85 -0.45
C LEU A 535 19.58 -17.94 -1.48
N ARG A 536 18.39 -18.54 -1.46
CA ARG A 536 17.92 -19.47 -2.50
C ARG A 536 16.43 -19.30 -2.74
N ILE A 537 16.00 -19.68 -3.95
CA ILE A 537 14.58 -19.76 -4.30
C ILE A 537 14.18 -21.22 -4.46
N GLY A 538 14.88 -21.99 -5.29
CA GLY A 538 14.54 -23.39 -5.55
C GLY A 538 13.09 -23.54 -6.02
N LYS A 539 12.38 -24.54 -5.48
CA LYS A 539 10.96 -24.76 -5.76
C LYS A 539 10.11 -23.70 -5.08
N ALA A 540 9.32 -23.00 -5.87
CA ALA A 540 8.45 -21.92 -5.39
C ALA A 540 7.13 -21.86 -6.18
N GLU A 541 6.21 -21.06 -5.66
CA GLU A 541 4.93 -20.74 -6.26
C GLU A 541 4.78 -19.23 -6.43
N LEU A 542 4.33 -18.78 -7.61
CA LEU A 542 3.74 -17.45 -7.77
C LEU A 542 2.26 -17.51 -7.43
N GLY A 543 1.80 -16.51 -6.69
CA GLY A 543 0.39 -16.29 -6.41
C GLY A 543 -0.26 -17.30 -5.45
N ASN A 544 0.52 -18.19 -4.82
CA ASN A 544 -0.01 -19.16 -3.86
C ASN A 544 1.09 -19.77 -2.99
N TRP A 545 0.70 -20.68 -2.10
CA TRP A 545 1.63 -21.47 -1.30
C TRP A 545 1.11 -22.88 -1.07
N SER A 546 2.03 -23.86 -1.09
CA SER A 546 1.74 -25.25 -0.73
C SER A 546 2.71 -25.73 0.34
N PRO A 547 2.45 -25.49 1.64
CA PRO A 547 3.30 -26.01 2.69
C PRO A 547 3.20 -27.54 2.75
N LYS A 548 4.33 -28.24 2.87
CA LYS A 548 4.33 -29.71 3.03
C LYS A 548 3.58 -30.20 4.28
N ARG A 549 3.54 -29.38 5.35
CA ARG A 549 2.81 -29.66 6.59
C ARG A 549 2.27 -28.34 7.17
N PRO A 550 0.98 -28.03 7.01
CA PRO A 550 0.43 -26.82 7.61
C PRO A 550 0.39 -26.97 9.13
N LYS A 551 1.07 -26.08 9.86
CA LYS A 551 1.02 -26.04 11.34
C LYS A 551 -0.26 -25.37 11.86
N ASN A 552 -0.85 -24.47 11.07
CA ASN A 552 -2.10 -23.79 11.38
C ASN A 552 -2.98 -23.74 10.11
N PRO A 553 -4.18 -24.35 10.10
CA PRO A 553 -5.08 -24.36 8.95
C PRO A 553 -5.53 -22.96 8.49
N GLU A 554 -5.59 -21.97 9.39
CA GLU A 554 -6.04 -20.60 9.06
C GLU A 554 -5.04 -19.82 8.19
N TRP A 555 -3.76 -20.19 8.19
CA TRP A 555 -2.69 -19.49 7.46
C TRP A 555 -2.25 -20.19 6.18
N VAL A 556 -2.94 -21.27 5.81
CA VAL A 556 -2.62 -22.09 4.63
C VAL A 556 -3.10 -21.42 3.36
N LEU A 557 -4.25 -20.75 3.41
CA LEU A 557 -4.80 -20.07 2.25
C LEU A 557 -4.12 -18.72 2.06
N ARG A 558 -3.15 -18.69 1.14
CA ARG A 558 -2.39 -17.48 0.79
C ARG A 558 -2.52 -17.12 -0.68
N ASN A 559 -3.54 -17.62 -1.37
CA ASN A 559 -3.70 -17.38 -2.78
C ASN A 559 -3.83 -15.87 -3.05
N LEU A 560 -3.20 -15.43 -4.12
CA LEU A 560 -3.35 -14.08 -4.64
C LEU A 560 -4.78 -13.90 -5.18
N ASN A 561 -5.31 -12.68 -5.02
CA ASN A 561 -6.53 -12.23 -5.66
C ASN A 561 -6.22 -11.02 -6.54
N GLY A 562 -5.95 -11.27 -7.82
CA GLY A 562 -5.46 -10.22 -8.73
C GLY A 562 -4.88 -10.77 -10.03
N CYS A 563 -4.05 -9.97 -10.67
CA CYS A 563 -3.35 -10.29 -11.92
C CYS A 563 -1.85 -9.97 -11.83
N ILE A 564 -1.04 -10.76 -12.51
CA ILE A 564 0.39 -10.46 -12.76
C ILE A 564 0.62 -10.50 -14.27
N ASP A 565 1.34 -9.52 -14.79
CA ASP A 565 1.70 -9.47 -16.22
C ASP A 565 3.19 -9.36 -16.51
N GLU A 566 4.02 -9.23 -15.47
CA GLU A 566 5.47 -9.26 -15.58
C GLU A 566 6.08 -9.65 -14.23
N PHE A 567 7.05 -10.56 -14.22
CA PHE A 567 7.76 -10.98 -13.01
C PHE A 567 9.22 -11.26 -13.34
N SER A 568 10.14 -10.73 -12.54
CA SER A 568 11.58 -10.92 -12.74
C SER A 568 12.34 -11.16 -11.45
N ILE A 569 13.42 -11.93 -11.55
CA ILE A 569 14.41 -12.13 -10.48
C ILE A 569 15.81 -11.86 -11.03
N TYR A 570 16.59 -11.08 -10.28
CA TYR A 570 17.99 -10.79 -10.58
C TYR A 570 18.91 -11.31 -9.48
N ALA A 571 20.09 -11.84 -9.86
CA ALA A 571 21.13 -12.39 -8.98
C ALA A 571 21.98 -11.32 -8.27
N THR A 572 21.55 -10.06 -8.29
CA THR A 572 22.24 -8.90 -7.72
C THR A 572 21.25 -7.98 -7.04
N ALA A 573 21.75 -7.13 -6.14
CA ALA A 573 21.01 -6.00 -5.63
C ALA A 573 21.01 -4.88 -6.68
N LEU A 574 19.86 -4.63 -7.31
CA LEU A 574 19.71 -3.51 -8.25
C LEU A 574 19.71 -2.18 -7.48
N SER A 575 20.31 -1.16 -8.09
CA SER A 575 20.30 0.20 -7.60
C SER A 575 18.91 0.85 -7.72
N ALA A 576 18.68 1.93 -6.97
CA ALA A 576 17.45 2.70 -7.06
C ALA A 576 17.19 3.23 -8.49
N ASP A 577 18.24 3.62 -9.21
CA ASP A 577 18.14 4.10 -10.60
C ASP A 577 17.74 2.99 -11.57
N GLU A 578 18.25 1.77 -11.37
CA GLU A 578 17.84 0.61 -12.17
C GLU A 578 16.37 0.26 -11.90
N ILE A 579 15.94 0.26 -10.64
CA ILE A 579 14.54 0.02 -10.26
C ILE A 579 13.62 1.09 -10.86
N GLN A 580 14.02 2.37 -10.77
CA GLN A 580 13.28 3.47 -11.37
C GLN A 580 13.22 3.35 -12.90
N THR A 581 14.32 2.92 -13.53
CA THR A 581 14.37 2.68 -14.98
C THR A 581 13.39 1.59 -15.38
N LEU A 582 13.41 0.43 -14.71
CA LEU A 582 12.47 -0.67 -14.96
C LEU A 582 11.01 -0.23 -14.81
N PHE A 583 10.71 0.56 -13.78
CA PHE A 583 9.39 1.17 -13.62
C PHE A 583 9.03 2.09 -14.79
N GLN A 584 9.91 3.04 -15.16
CA GLN A 584 9.65 3.97 -16.26
C GLN A 584 9.52 3.28 -17.63
N LEU A 585 10.12 2.10 -17.82
CA LEU A 585 9.93 1.31 -19.04
C LEU A 585 8.56 0.61 -19.09
N GLY A 586 8.03 0.22 -17.92
CA GLY A 586 6.77 -0.51 -17.79
C GLY A 586 5.54 0.33 -17.42
N LYS A 587 5.67 1.61 -17.05
CA LYS A 587 4.52 2.41 -16.59
C LYS A 587 3.51 2.66 -17.72
N GLN A 588 2.22 2.63 -17.37
CA GLN A 588 1.11 2.91 -18.29
C GLN A 588 1.07 4.36 -18.77
#